data_AF-A0AAW6IWD9-F1
#
_entry.id   AF-A0AAW6IWD9-F1
#
_cell.length_a   1.000
_cell.length_b   1.000
_cell.length_c   1.000
_cell.angle_alpha   90.00
_cell.angle_beta   90.00
_cell.angle_gamma   90.00
#
_symmetry.space_group_name_H-M   'P 1'
#
loop_
_entity.id
_entity.type
_entity.pdbx_description
1 polymer ?
#
loop_
_entity_poly.entity_id
_entity_poly.type
_entity_poly.pdbx_seq_one_letter_code
_entity_poly.pdbx_strand_id
1 'polypeptide(L)'
;MSKNNFSKMVIVAKDEWRYWLRSKLAMTVLAIGLLLTLSSVVVTAITMHELSHTRNELQSNAEQSFAEQPDRHPHRMVHYGHYAFRTPTPLSTLDPGIDAYTGNSIFLEGHRQNSAMFAEQRQGTALTKLGSLTPAFIVQTLAPLLLILIGYSSISRERESQTLSYLLAQGTKGSTLIAGKGLALLCVVGLIIAPLAVSALFTLGAGESLLAVVSFIVGYALYLSVWVLVVLLASSVFSKNSGSFTALAFVWILLCIVMPRVASTSASTAVPSAGKIETDFAVKAELRKLGDGHNTNDPAFKQFKQSLLKKYNVNSIDELPVNFRGLVASESEAKQTKVLNQFAEQRMQSELKQTQVSRYFGWVSPMVAIRSLSMIVVDTSIETHHRFLRETEQLRFDFVQGLNKVHIEKLDYQVDMNRNANTEATKKARVGSENSQILQNFTFDVDSADVRAQRSVSAFLQLILWIVVLVAGIKLVGKRLI
;
A
#
# COMPACT_ATOMS: atom_id res chain seq x y z
N MET A 1 30.09 -29.43 1.69
CA MET A 1 30.98 -28.85 0.66
C MET A 1 32.41 -28.93 1.19
N SER A 2 33.36 -29.59 0.51
CA SER A 2 34.77 -29.66 0.99
C SER A 2 35.40 -28.26 1.06
N LYS A 3 36.24 -27.97 2.07
CA LYS A 3 36.94 -26.67 2.24
C LYS A 3 37.64 -26.21 0.95
N ASN A 4 38.17 -27.13 0.15
CA ASN A 4 38.82 -26.82 -1.14
C ASN A 4 37.85 -26.26 -2.20
N ASN A 5 36.59 -26.69 -2.22
CA ASN A 5 35.61 -26.21 -3.21
C ASN A 5 35.15 -24.78 -2.90
N PHE A 6 35.00 -24.43 -1.63
CA PHE A 6 34.65 -23.07 -1.22
C PHE A 6 35.77 -22.08 -1.57
N SER A 7 37.03 -22.46 -1.30
CA SER A 7 38.19 -21.64 -1.69
C SER A 7 38.23 -21.38 -3.20
N LYS A 8 38.00 -22.42 -4.03
CA LYS A 8 37.90 -22.27 -5.49
C LYS A 8 36.77 -21.33 -5.91
N MET A 9 35.59 -21.40 -5.29
CA MET A 9 34.48 -20.48 -5.59
C MET A 9 34.83 -19.02 -5.30
N VAL A 10 35.49 -18.75 -4.17
CA VAL A 10 35.93 -17.40 -3.81
C VAL A 10 36.97 -16.88 -4.79
N ILE A 11 37.89 -17.72 -5.27
CA ILE A 11 38.87 -17.34 -6.30
C ILE A 11 38.17 -16.94 -7.59
N VAL A 12 37.23 -17.76 -8.07
CA VAL A 12 36.42 -17.44 -9.27
C VAL A 12 35.66 -16.13 -9.08
N ALA A 13 35.05 -15.92 -7.92
CA ALA A 13 34.30 -14.70 -7.64
C ALA A 13 35.20 -13.44 -7.66
N LYS A 14 36.40 -13.54 -7.07
CA LYS A 14 37.39 -12.45 -7.08
C LYS A 14 37.87 -12.14 -8.49
N ASP A 15 38.07 -13.15 -9.33
CA ASP A 15 38.50 -12.95 -10.70
C ASP A 15 37.41 -12.30 -11.56
N GLU A 16 36.15 -12.70 -11.40
CA GLU A 16 35.01 -12.05 -12.07
C GLU A 16 34.90 -10.57 -11.67
N TRP A 17 35.09 -10.27 -10.37
CA TRP A 17 35.15 -8.88 -9.90
C TRP A 17 36.31 -8.09 -10.50
N ARG A 18 37.50 -8.69 -10.61
CA ARG A 18 38.65 -8.04 -11.28
C ARG A 18 38.35 -7.75 -12.75
N TYR A 19 37.66 -8.66 -13.43
CA TYR A 19 37.20 -8.43 -14.80
C TYR A 19 36.22 -7.25 -14.87
N TRP A 20 35.19 -7.21 -14.01
CA TRP A 20 34.22 -6.11 -14.02
C TRP A 20 34.84 -4.77 -13.65
N LEU A 21 35.78 -4.71 -12.71
CA LEU A 21 36.52 -3.49 -12.36
C LEU A 21 37.33 -2.94 -13.55
N ARG A 22 37.79 -3.79 -14.45
CA ARG A 22 38.48 -3.40 -15.69
C ARG A 22 37.52 -3.05 -16.83
N SER A 23 36.27 -3.50 -16.74
CA SER A 23 35.23 -3.23 -17.74
C SER A 23 34.58 -1.87 -17.46
N LYS A 24 34.74 -0.93 -18.39
CA LYS A 24 34.07 0.38 -18.30
C LYS A 24 32.55 0.24 -18.17
N LEU A 25 31.95 -0.72 -18.88
CA LEU A 25 30.51 -0.95 -18.86
C LEU A 25 30.00 -1.45 -17.50
N ALA A 26 30.67 -2.42 -16.88
CA ALA A 26 30.23 -2.94 -15.60
C ALA A 26 30.33 -1.88 -14.50
N MET A 27 31.42 -1.09 -14.51
CA MET A 27 31.62 0.01 -13.57
C MET A 27 30.62 1.15 -13.76
N THR A 28 30.32 1.55 -15.01
CA THR A 28 29.33 2.61 -15.25
C THR A 28 27.93 2.16 -14.84
N VAL A 29 27.53 0.93 -15.17
CA VAL A 29 26.23 0.36 -14.78
C VAL A 29 26.10 0.29 -13.26
N LEU A 30 27.13 -0.18 -12.55
CA LEU A 30 27.13 -0.24 -11.09
C LEU A 30 27.08 1.16 -10.46
N ALA A 31 27.88 2.10 -10.96
CA ALA A 31 27.89 3.48 -10.47
C ALA A 31 26.55 4.18 -10.68
N ILE A 32 25.94 4.02 -11.86
CA ILE A 32 24.60 4.56 -12.15
C ILE A 32 23.56 3.94 -11.22
N GLY A 33 23.58 2.62 -11.01
CA GLY A 33 22.65 1.95 -10.09
C GLY A 33 22.78 2.45 -8.65
N LEU A 34 23.99 2.56 -8.14
CA LEU A 34 24.26 3.09 -6.80
C LEU A 34 23.85 4.56 -6.67
N LEU A 35 24.16 5.38 -7.68
CA LEU A 35 23.78 6.79 -7.68
C LEU A 35 22.25 6.94 -7.70
N LEU A 36 21.55 6.20 -8.58
CA LEU A 36 20.09 6.26 -8.66
C LEU A 36 19.42 5.82 -7.37
N THR A 37 19.84 4.68 -6.80
CA THR A 37 19.28 4.18 -5.53
C THR A 37 19.56 5.14 -4.38
N LEU A 38 20.79 5.67 -4.26
CA LEU A 38 21.14 6.61 -3.21
C LEU A 38 20.41 7.95 -3.36
N SER A 39 20.39 8.54 -4.56
CA SER A 39 19.68 9.79 -4.84
C SER A 39 18.19 9.64 -4.54
N SER A 40 17.57 8.53 -4.95
CA SER A 40 16.17 8.25 -4.68
C SER A 40 15.88 8.12 -3.18
N VAL A 41 16.72 7.38 -2.44
CA VAL A 41 16.61 7.26 -0.98
C VAL A 41 16.73 8.64 -0.31
N VAL A 42 17.72 9.44 -0.68
CA VAL A 42 17.94 10.78 -0.10
C VAL A 42 16.77 11.71 -0.40
N VAL A 43 16.35 11.80 -1.67
CA VAL A 43 15.21 12.64 -2.06
C VAL A 43 13.96 12.22 -1.30
N THR A 44 13.67 10.92 -1.25
CA THR A 44 12.43 10.44 -0.62
C THR A 44 12.45 10.61 0.90
N ALA A 45 13.61 10.45 1.55
CA ALA A 45 13.75 10.69 2.97
C ALA A 45 13.50 12.18 3.32
N ILE A 46 14.03 13.12 2.52
CA ILE A 46 13.80 14.56 2.69
C ILE A 46 12.32 14.89 2.50
N THR A 47 11.72 14.44 1.39
CA THR A 47 10.31 14.69 1.08
C THR A 47 9.37 14.13 2.16
N MET A 48 9.67 12.95 2.70
CA MET A 48 8.85 12.35 3.75
C MET A 48 8.95 13.12 5.06
N HIS A 49 10.15 13.54 5.46
CA HIS A 49 10.31 14.31 6.70
C HIS A 49 9.43 15.57 6.65
N GLU A 50 9.44 16.28 5.52
CA GLU A 50 8.56 17.41 5.28
C GLU A 50 7.07 17.02 5.29
N LEU A 51 6.67 15.98 4.55
CA LEU A 51 5.28 15.51 4.49
C LEU A 51 4.74 15.04 5.84
N SER A 52 5.54 14.37 6.65
CA SER A 52 5.13 13.88 7.97
C SER A 52 4.89 15.05 8.93
N HIS A 53 5.78 16.04 8.94
CA HIS A 53 5.60 17.25 9.76
C HIS A 53 4.36 18.01 9.31
N THR A 54 4.22 18.30 8.01
CA THR A 54 3.05 19.00 7.47
C THR A 54 1.75 18.25 7.76
N ARG A 55 1.72 16.91 7.65
CA ARG A 55 0.50 16.12 7.93
C ARG A 55 0.11 16.16 9.40
N ASN A 56 1.07 16.04 10.30
CA ASN A 56 0.81 16.14 11.75
C ASN A 56 0.31 17.55 12.11
N GLU A 57 0.89 18.59 11.51
CA GLU A 57 0.44 19.97 11.68
C GLU A 57 -0.99 20.16 11.13
N LEU A 58 -1.30 19.64 9.95
CA LEU A 58 -2.65 19.69 9.37
C LEU A 58 -3.69 18.94 10.21
N GLN A 59 -3.35 17.77 10.76
CA GLN A 59 -4.21 17.03 11.70
C GLN A 59 -4.47 17.87 12.95
N SER A 60 -3.41 18.38 13.60
CA SER A 60 -3.54 19.22 14.80
C SER A 60 -4.34 20.50 14.52
N ASN A 61 -4.10 21.16 13.39
CA ASN A 61 -4.83 22.36 13.00
C ASN A 61 -6.30 22.07 12.70
N ALA A 62 -6.62 20.91 12.08
CA ALA A 62 -7.99 20.50 11.84
C ALA A 62 -8.73 20.16 13.15
N GLU A 63 -8.04 19.57 14.12
CA GLU A 63 -8.58 19.26 15.46
C GLU A 63 -8.83 20.55 16.24
N GLN A 64 -7.83 21.45 16.28
CA GLN A 64 -7.95 22.74 16.95
C GLN A 64 -9.04 23.61 16.31
N SER A 65 -9.08 23.72 14.98
CA SER A 65 -10.10 24.49 14.26
C SER A 65 -11.52 23.95 14.49
N PHE A 66 -11.64 22.65 14.78
CA PHE A 66 -12.91 22.04 15.15
C PHE A 66 -13.25 22.33 16.62
N ALA A 67 -12.28 22.19 17.52
CA ALA A 67 -12.45 22.45 18.95
C ALA A 67 -12.86 23.91 19.23
N GLU A 68 -12.29 24.86 18.48
CA GLU A 68 -12.54 26.30 18.57
C GLU A 68 -13.83 26.75 17.86
N GLN A 69 -14.64 25.82 17.31
CA GLN A 69 -15.91 26.21 16.70
C GLN A 69 -16.81 26.92 17.72
N PRO A 70 -17.43 28.05 17.33
CA PRO A 70 -18.32 28.77 18.22
C PRO A 70 -19.60 27.95 18.48
N ASP A 71 -20.35 28.36 19.50
CA ASP A 71 -21.67 27.80 19.81
C ASP A 71 -22.54 27.72 18.54
N ARG A 72 -22.98 26.51 18.24
CA ARG A 72 -23.72 26.19 17.01
C ARG A 72 -24.82 25.19 17.32
N HIS A 73 -25.74 25.08 16.38
CA HIS A 73 -26.73 24.01 16.42
C HIS A 73 -26.02 22.68 16.10
N PRO A 74 -26.25 21.58 16.85
CA PRO A 74 -25.54 20.31 16.65
C PRO A 74 -25.57 19.79 15.20
N HIS A 75 -26.75 19.81 14.57
CA HIS A 75 -26.89 19.45 13.15
C HIS A 75 -26.05 20.30 12.19
N ARG A 76 -25.79 21.59 12.48
CA ARG A 76 -24.89 22.40 11.65
C ARG A 76 -23.43 21.97 11.81
N MET A 77 -23.02 21.56 13.01
CA MET A 77 -21.64 21.12 13.27
C MET A 77 -21.28 19.86 12.47
N VAL A 78 -22.24 18.97 12.29
CA VAL A 78 -22.10 17.74 11.47
C VAL A 78 -21.69 18.05 10.01
N HIS A 79 -22.06 19.21 9.47
CA HIS A 79 -21.72 19.64 8.11
C HIS A 79 -20.45 20.50 8.01
N TYR A 80 -20.00 21.10 9.11
CA TYR A 80 -18.68 21.74 9.15
C TYR A 80 -17.57 20.68 9.05
N GLY A 81 -17.84 19.51 9.63
CA GLY A 81 -17.01 18.33 9.48
C GLY A 81 -15.62 18.46 10.10
N HIS A 82 -14.79 17.46 9.84
CA HIS A 82 -13.42 17.37 10.32
C HIS A 82 -12.58 16.57 9.32
N TYR A 83 -11.25 16.70 9.34
CA TYR A 83 -10.37 15.93 8.46
C TYR A 83 -9.66 14.84 9.27
N ALA A 84 -9.71 13.61 8.77
CA ALA A 84 -8.82 12.54 9.23
C ALA A 84 -7.67 12.38 8.25
N PHE A 85 -6.44 12.48 8.74
CA PHE A 85 -5.23 12.26 7.98
C PHE A 85 -4.63 10.88 8.30
N ARG A 86 -4.11 10.22 7.27
CA ARG A 86 -3.31 9.00 7.42
C ARG A 86 -1.85 9.38 7.49
N THR A 87 -1.25 9.16 8.66
CA THR A 87 0.19 9.31 8.84
C THR A 87 0.90 8.18 8.06
N PRO A 88 1.83 8.52 7.17
CA PRO A 88 2.54 7.52 6.38
C PRO A 88 3.50 6.74 7.28
N THR A 89 3.63 5.44 7.05
CA THR A 89 4.48 4.57 7.89
C THR A 89 5.94 4.90 7.62
N PRO A 90 6.87 4.74 8.58
CA PRO A 90 8.26 5.10 8.32
C PRO A 90 8.88 4.32 7.13
N LEU A 91 8.47 3.06 6.90
CA LEU A 91 8.92 2.28 5.73
C LEU A 91 8.20 2.63 4.41
N SER A 92 7.04 3.28 4.42
CA SER A 92 6.32 3.70 3.20
C SER A 92 7.12 4.67 2.32
N THR A 93 8.17 5.28 2.88
CA THR A 93 9.16 6.07 2.14
C THR A 93 9.87 5.27 1.06
N LEU A 94 10.09 3.99 1.32
CA LEU A 94 10.84 3.14 0.41
C LEU A 94 9.92 2.55 -0.67
N ASP A 95 8.70 2.20 -0.30
CA ASP A 95 7.63 1.79 -1.21
C ASP A 95 6.28 2.45 -0.84
N PRO A 96 5.84 3.51 -1.55
CA PRO A 96 4.56 4.16 -1.26
C PRO A 96 3.35 3.28 -1.64
N GLY A 97 3.56 2.15 -2.33
CA GLY A 97 2.52 1.19 -2.67
C GLY A 97 1.32 1.82 -3.37
N ILE A 98 0.13 1.58 -2.83
CA ILE A 98 -1.11 2.13 -3.39
C ILE A 98 -1.43 3.55 -2.90
N ASP A 99 -0.76 4.03 -1.86
CA ASP A 99 -1.05 5.32 -1.21
C ASP A 99 -0.84 6.49 -2.19
N ALA A 100 0.11 6.34 -3.10
CA ALA A 100 0.34 7.25 -4.23
C ALA A 100 -0.91 7.46 -5.13
N TYR A 101 -1.86 6.52 -5.11
CA TYR A 101 -3.06 6.51 -5.95
C TYR A 101 -4.38 6.66 -5.18
N THR A 102 -4.43 6.26 -3.91
CA THR A 102 -5.64 6.29 -3.09
C THR A 102 -5.82 7.60 -2.32
N GLY A 103 -4.74 8.33 -2.04
CA GLY A 103 -4.79 9.54 -1.22
C GLY A 103 -4.77 9.23 0.28
N ASN A 104 -4.51 10.27 1.07
CA ASN A 104 -4.07 10.15 2.47
C ASN A 104 -4.90 10.97 3.47
N SER A 105 -6.02 11.57 3.05
CA SER A 105 -6.95 12.24 3.98
C SER A 105 -8.40 12.12 3.57
N ILE A 106 -9.31 12.19 4.53
CA ILE A 106 -10.76 12.07 4.32
C ILE A 106 -11.47 13.18 5.09
N PHE A 107 -12.39 13.87 4.40
CA PHE A 107 -13.30 14.82 5.04
C PHE A 107 -14.49 14.07 5.65
N LEU A 108 -14.67 14.20 6.96
CA LEU A 108 -15.72 13.56 7.74
C LEU A 108 -16.89 14.53 7.89
N GLU A 109 -18.05 14.15 7.40
CA GLU A 109 -19.29 14.93 7.54
C GLU A 109 -20.49 13.99 7.76
N GLY A 110 -21.64 14.55 8.14
CA GLY A 110 -22.87 13.76 8.22
C GLY A 110 -23.47 13.42 6.87
N HIS A 111 -24.26 12.35 6.86
CA HIS A 111 -25.05 11.93 5.70
C HIS A 111 -24.23 11.53 4.46
N ARG A 112 -22.89 11.52 4.53
CA ARG A 112 -22.02 11.16 3.41
C ARG A 112 -20.79 10.40 3.88
N GLN A 113 -20.43 9.39 3.10
CA GLN A 113 -19.14 8.71 3.21
C GLN A 113 -18.24 9.22 2.07
N ASN A 114 -17.26 10.04 2.42
CA ASN A 114 -16.36 10.63 1.43
C ASN A 114 -15.20 9.68 1.07
N SER A 115 -14.70 9.79 -0.15
CA SER A 115 -13.50 9.07 -0.59
C SER A 115 -12.23 9.78 -0.13
N ALA A 116 -11.16 9.02 0.07
CA ALA A 116 -9.83 9.59 0.31
C ALA A 116 -9.39 10.56 -0.81
N MET A 117 -8.80 11.67 -0.38
CA MET A 117 -8.38 12.82 -1.19
C MET A 117 -6.86 12.93 -1.24
N PHE A 118 -6.36 13.78 -2.15
CA PHE A 118 -4.92 14.11 -2.32
C PHE A 118 -4.02 12.90 -2.67
N ALA A 119 -4.42 12.13 -3.69
CA ALA A 119 -3.52 11.14 -4.30
C ALA A 119 -2.41 11.84 -5.13
N GLU A 120 -1.15 11.65 -4.75
CA GLU A 120 0.01 12.29 -5.38
C GLU A 120 0.06 12.10 -6.91
N GLN A 121 -0.22 10.90 -7.40
CA GLN A 121 -0.23 10.61 -8.85
C GLN A 121 -1.34 11.33 -9.61
N ARG A 122 -2.44 11.73 -8.95
CA ARG A 122 -3.52 12.51 -9.58
C ARG A 122 -3.15 13.98 -9.71
N GLN A 123 -2.23 14.48 -8.88
CA GLN A 123 -1.80 15.87 -8.83
C GLN A 123 -0.55 16.15 -9.67
N GLY A 124 0.21 15.12 -10.04
CA GLY A 124 1.42 15.24 -10.86
C GLY A 124 1.16 15.64 -12.33
N THR A 125 2.10 16.35 -12.92
CA THR A 125 2.25 16.57 -14.37
C THR A 125 2.55 15.27 -15.12
N ALA A 126 2.35 15.23 -16.45
CA ALA A 126 2.66 14.03 -17.26
C ALA A 126 4.12 13.53 -17.10
N LEU A 127 5.06 14.45 -16.83
CA LEU A 127 6.48 14.12 -16.55
C LEU A 127 6.70 13.48 -15.17
N THR A 128 5.91 13.85 -14.16
CA THR A 128 5.94 13.20 -12.83
C THR A 128 5.12 11.89 -12.79
N LYS A 129 4.20 11.70 -13.76
CA LYS A 129 3.48 10.43 -14.00
C LYS A 129 4.30 9.33 -14.66
N LEU A 130 5.51 9.62 -15.17
CA LEU A 130 6.46 8.60 -15.66
C LEU A 130 7.00 7.69 -14.54
N GLY A 131 6.44 7.80 -13.33
CA GLY A 131 6.78 7.05 -12.14
C GLY A 131 7.67 7.92 -11.27
N SER A 132 7.20 8.23 -10.06
CA SER A 132 8.14 8.64 -9.02
C SER A 132 9.24 7.57 -8.96
N LEU A 133 10.50 7.99 -9.14
CA LEU A 133 11.66 7.10 -9.09
C LEU A 133 11.89 6.69 -7.63
N THR A 134 10.94 5.96 -7.04
CA THR A 134 11.03 5.52 -5.65
C THR A 134 12.12 4.47 -5.48
N PRO A 135 12.68 4.32 -4.27
CA PRO A 135 13.70 3.31 -4.03
C PRO A 135 13.22 1.91 -4.42
N ALA A 136 11.97 1.58 -4.09
CA ALA A 136 11.34 0.34 -4.50
C ALA A 136 11.24 0.19 -6.02
N PHE A 137 10.81 1.22 -6.76
CA PHE A 137 10.72 1.13 -8.22
C PHE A 137 12.08 0.84 -8.86
N ILE A 138 13.14 1.52 -8.40
CA ILE A 138 14.50 1.34 -8.91
C ILE A 138 14.98 -0.09 -8.65
N VAL A 139 14.81 -0.61 -7.43
CA VAL A 139 15.28 -1.95 -7.09
C VAL A 139 14.39 -3.05 -7.70
N GLN A 140 13.08 -2.84 -7.81
CA GLN A 140 12.16 -3.82 -8.40
C GLN A 140 12.33 -3.88 -9.93
N THR A 141 12.51 -2.76 -10.62
CA THR A 141 12.46 -2.69 -12.09
C THR A 141 13.82 -2.51 -12.74
N LEU A 142 14.65 -1.58 -12.24
CA LEU A 142 15.93 -1.23 -12.85
C LEU A 142 17.07 -2.16 -12.41
N ALA A 143 17.15 -2.53 -11.13
CA ALA A 143 18.23 -3.40 -10.64
C ALA A 143 18.31 -4.76 -11.38
N PRO A 144 17.20 -5.44 -11.73
CA PRO A 144 17.23 -6.61 -12.61
C PRO A 144 17.94 -6.34 -13.95
N LEU A 145 17.67 -5.20 -14.59
CA LEU A 145 18.28 -4.81 -15.85
C LEU A 145 19.79 -4.57 -15.67
N LEU A 146 20.19 -3.92 -14.57
CA LEU A 146 21.60 -3.72 -14.23
C LEU A 146 22.32 -5.06 -14.00
N LEU A 147 21.69 -6.01 -13.29
CA LEU A 147 22.22 -7.36 -13.10
C LEU A 147 22.36 -8.11 -14.42
N ILE A 148 21.40 -7.97 -15.34
CA ILE A 148 21.49 -8.52 -16.69
C ILE A 148 22.70 -7.93 -17.43
N LEU A 149 22.87 -6.60 -17.44
CA LEU A 149 23.97 -5.94 -18.14
C LEU A 149 25.35 -6.36 -17.61
N ILE A 150 25.47 -6.60 -16.29
CA ILE A 150 26.72 -7.04 -15.67
C ILE A 150 26.97 -8.54 -15.91
N GLY A 151 25.93 -9.37 -15.81
CA GLY A 151 26.06 -10.82 -15.73
C GLY A 151 25.65 -11.62 -16.97
N TYR A 152 25.08 -11.01 -18.02
CA TYR A 152 24.61 -11.77 -19.20
C TYR A 152 25.70 -12.62 -19.84
N SER A 153 26.95 -12.14 -19.78
CA SER A 153 28.12 -12.80 -20.36
C SER A 153 28.89 -13.67 -19.35
N SER A 154 28.36 -13.89 -18.14
CA SER A 154 29.10 -14.55 -17.06
C SER A 154 29.64 -15.93 -17.43
N ILE A 155 28.88 -16.78 -18.13
CA ILE A 155 29.35 -18.11 -18.58
C ILE A 155 29.51 -18.18 -20.11
N SER A 156 28.65 -17.49 -20.85
CA SER A 156 28.69 -17.49 -22.31
C SER A 156 29.97 -16.87 -22.85
N ARG A 157 30.63 -15.96 -22.11
CA ARG A 157 31.91 -15.37 -22.51
C ARG A 157 33.00 -16.42 -22.64
N GLU A 158 33.21 -17.23 -21.61
CA GLU A 158 34.24 -18.28 -21.63
C GLU A 158 33.93 -19.35 -22.67
N ARG A 159 32.65 -19.60 -22.94
CA ARG A 159 32.21 -20.55 -23.97
C ARG A 159 32.46 -19.99 -25.37
N GLU A 160 32.13 -18.72 -25.61
CA GLU A 160 32.34 -18.05 -26.89
C GLU A 160 33.83 -17.88 -27.20
N SER A 161 34.66 -17.57 -26.20
CA SER A 161 36.12 -17.49 -26.34
C SER A 161 36.83 -18.85 -26.29
N GLN A 162 36.10 -19.97 -26.21
CA GLN A 162 36.64 -21.34 -26.09
C GLN A 162 37.61 -21.52 -24.90
N THR A 163 37.54 -20.65 -23.88
CA THR A 163 38.38 -20.75 -22.68
C THR A 163 37.78 -21.66 -21.60
N LEU A 164 36.49 -21.96 -21.71
CA LEU A 164 35.76 -22.82 -20.78
C LEU A 164 36.37 -24.22 -20.69
N SER A 165 36.72 -24.84 -21.83
CA SER A 165 37.31 -26.19 -21.87
C SER A 165 38.66 -26.24 -21.14
N TYR A 166 39.48 -25.20 -21.26
CA TYR A 166 40.75 -25.09 -20.53
C TYR A 166 40.53 -25.00 -19.01
N LEU A 167 39.53 -24.22 -18.56
CA LEU A 167 39.21 -24.10 -17.13
C LEU A 167 38.72 -25.42 -16.52
N LEU A 168 37.93 -26.18 -17.29
CA LEU A 168 37.44 -27.50 -16.87
C LEU A 168 38.56 -28.55 -16.85
N ALA A 169 39.48 -28.52 -17.83
CA ALA A 169 40.63 -29.42 -17.91
C ALA A 169 41.62 -29.24 -16.73
N GLN A 170 41.68 -28.04 -16.13
CA GLN A 170 42.45 -27.78 -14.90
C GLN A 170 41.81 -28.36 -13.62
N GLY A 171 40.74 -29.16 -13.74
CA GLY A 171 40.12 -29.85 -12.61
C GLY A 171 39.11 -29.00 -11.82
N THR A 172 38.62 -27.90 -12.41
CA THR A 172 37.51 -27.12 -11.83
C THR A 172 36.19 -27.63 -12.40
N LYS A 173 35.28 -28.09 -11.53
CA LYS A 173 33.94 -28.53 -11.96
C LYS A 173 33.12 -27.34 -12.47
N GLY A 174 32.33 -27.51 -13.52
CA GLY A 174 31.44 -26.46 -14.04
C GLY A 174 30.48 -25.89 -12.99
N SER A 175 30.00 -26.72 -12.06
CA SER A 175 29.18 -26.28 -10.92
C SER A 175 29.91 -25.30 -9.99
N THR A 176 31.23 -25.48 -9.79
CA THR A 176 32.05 -24.59 -8.96
C THR A 176 32.27 -23.25 -9.67
N LEU A 177 32.45 -23.27 -10.99
CA LEU A 177 32.58 -22.06 -11.81
C LEU A 177 31.29 -21.23 -11.75
N ILE A 178 30.13 -21.84 -12.01
CA ILE A 178 28.83 -21.15 -11.94
C ILE A 178 28.58 -20.59 -10.54
N ALA A 179 28.83 -21.38 -9.49
CA ALA A 179 28.60 -20.93 -8.12
C ALA A 179 29.53 -19.78 -7.70
N GLY A 180 30.79 -19.77 -8.17
CA GLY A 180 31.71 -18.65 -7.95
C GLY A 180 31.26 -17.36 -8.64
N LYS A 181 30.80 -17.45 -9.89
CA LYS A 181 30.24 -16.29 -10.61
C LYS A 181 28.92 -15.80 -9.99
N GLY A 182 28.10 -16.73 -9.51
CA GLY A 182 26.91 -16.40 -8.73
C GLY A 182 27.24 -15.64 -7.45
N LEU A 183 28.30 -16.05 -6.72
CA LEU A 183 28.77 -15.32 -5.55
C LEU A 183 29.20 -13.89 -5.92
N ALA A 184 29.90 -13.70 -7.04
CA ALA A 184 30.28 -12.36 -7.52
C ALA A 184 29.06 -11.48 -7.79
N LEU A 185 28.02 -12.01 -8.46
CA LEU A 185 26.76 -11.30 -8.70
C LEU A 185 25.99 -11.02 -7.40
N LEU A 186 26.00 -11.93 -6.43
CA LEU A 186 25.39 -11.70 -5.12
C LEU A 186 26.09 -10.56 -4.34
N CYS A 187 27.40 -10.37 -4.50
CA CYS A 187 28.08 -9.19 -3.96
C CYS A 187 27.58 -7.90 -4.62
N VAL A 188 27.30 -7.91 -5.93
CA VAL A 188 26.67 -6.77 -6.64
C VAL A 188 25.27 -6.50 -6.08
N VAL A 189 24.47 -7.54 -5.83
CA VAL A 189 23.18 -7.42 -5.15
C VAL A 189 23.33 -6.74 -3.78
N GLY A 190 24.32 -7.16 -2.98
CA GLY A 190 24.59 -6.54 -1.68
C GLY A 190 24.90 -5.05 -1.78
N LEU A 191 25.66 -4.62 -2.81
CA LEU A 191 25.94 -3.20 -3.05
C LEU A 191 24.69 -2.43 -3.47
N ILE A 192 23.88 -2.97 -4.38
CA ILE A 192 22.64 -2.32 -4.85
C ILE A 192 21.63 -2.18 -3.70
N ILE A 193 21.51 -3.18 -2.83
CA ILE A 193 20.59 -3.14 -1.69
C ILE A 193 21.12 -2.25 -0.56
N ALA A 194 22.44 -2.02 -0.44
CA ALA A 194 23.02 -1.34 0.71
C ALA A 194 22.37 0.03 1.02
N PRO A 195 22.17 0.96 0.06
CA PRO A 195 21.48 2.23 0.35
C PRO A 195 20.05 2.04 0.86
N LEU A 196 19.34 1.08 0.27
CA LEU A 196 17.96 0.74 0.65
C LEU A 196 17.92 0.13 2.07
N ALA A 197 18.83 -0.79 2.38
CA ALA A 197 18.91 -1.43 3.70
C ALA A 197 19.33 -0.45 4.79
N VAL A 198 20.29 0.44 4.51
CA VAL A 198 20.69 1.50 5.45
C VAL A 198 19.50 2.41 5.73
N SER A 199 18.76 2.84 4.71
CA SER A 199 17.56 3.64 4.90
C SER A 199 16.47 2.92 5.68
N ALA A 200 16.23 1.64 5.40
CA ALA A 200 15.29 0.81 6.16
C ALA A 200 15.73 0.62 7.63
N LEU A 201 17.03 0.61 7.93
CA LEU A 201 17.51 0.56 9.31
C LEU A 201 17.30 1.88 10.06
N PHE A 202 17.41 3.03 9.38
CA PHE A 202 17.11 4.33 9.98
C PHE A 202 15.65 4.45 10.44
N THR A 203 14.71 3.74 9.80
CA THR A 203 13.29 3.78 10.20
C THR A 203 13.04 3.16 11.58
N LEU A 204 13.96 2.35 12.12
CA LEU A 204 13.89 1.84 13.49
C LEU A 204 13.87 2.97 14.52
N GLY A 205 14.64 4.05 14.27
CA GLY A 205 14.65 5.23 15.13
C GLY A 205 13.34 6.03 15.08
N ALA A 206 12.53 5.82 14.04
CA ALA A 206 11.20 6.43 13.86
C ALA A 206 10.06 5.51 14.35
N GLY A 207 10.38 4.43 15.07
CA GLY A 207 9.38 3.54 15.69
C GLY A 207 8.98 2.32 14.85
N GLU A 208 9.62 2.04 13.71
CA GLU A 208 9.36 0.79 12.98
C GLU A 208 9.89 -0.44 13.70
N SER A 209 9.22 -1.56 13.47
CA SER A 209 9.63 -2.85 14.03
C SER A 209 10.81 -3.46 13.27
N LEU A 210 11.76 -4.02 14.03
CA LEU A 210 12.89 -4.79 13.47
C LEU A 210 12.41 -5.93 12.55
N LEU A 211 11.30 -6.59 12.90
CA LEU A 211 10.75 -7.67 12.08
C LEU A 211 10.30 -7.17 10.71
N ALA A 212 9.67 -5.99 10.63
CA ALA A 212 9.25 -5.40 9.36
C ALA A 212 10.45 -5.00 8.50
N VAL A 213 11.46 -4.36 9.10
CA VAL A 213 12.70 -3.95 8.42
C VAL A 213 13.47 -5.16 7.88
N VAL A 214 13.65 -6.21 8.70
CA VAL A 214 14.32 -7.44 8.28
C VAL A 214 13.53 -8.14 7.18
N SER A 215 12.20 -8.23 7.31
CA SER A 215 11.34 -8.82 6.27
C SER A 215 11.47 -8.08 4.93
N PHE A 216 11.54 -6.75 4.98
CA PHE A 216 11.70 -5.91 3.80
C PHE A 216 13.04 -6.20 3.11
N ILE A 217 14.16 -6.13 3.86
CA ILE A 217 15.51 -6.37 3.32
C ILE A 217 15.64 -7.81 2.77
N VAL A 218 15.15 -8.81 3.51
CA VAL A 218 15.19 -10.22 3.09
C VAL A 218 14.35 -10.43 1.83
N GLY A 219 13.16 -9.82 1.73
CA GLY A 219 12.32 -9.90 0.53
C GLY A 219 13.05 -9.41 -0.72
N TYR A 220 13.69 -8.25 -0.64
CA TYR A 220 14.50 -7.71 -1.74
C TYR A 220 15.74 -8.54 -2.06
N ALA A 221 16.42 -9.07 -1.05
CA ALA A 221 17.57 -9.96 -1.23
C ALA A 221 17.16 -11.25 -1.95
N LEU A 222 16.02 -11.86 -1.58
CA LEU A 222 15.47 -13.03 -2.27
C LEU A 222 15.10 -12.70 -3.72
N TYR A 223 14.40 -11.59 -3.94
CA TYR A 223 14.02 -11.14 -5.29
C TYR A 223 15.23 -10.94 -6.21
N LEU A 224 16.26 -10.22 -5.76
CA LEU A 224 17.46 -10.02 -6.58
C LEU A 224 18.28 -11.30 -6.71
N SER A 225 18.23 -12.21 -5.74
CA SER A 225 18.83 -13.55 -5.88
C SER A 225 18.13 -14.36 -6.98
N VAL A 226 16.81 -14.25 -7.14
CA VAL A 226 16.10 -14.85 -8.29
C VAL A 226 16.69 -14.34 -9.59
N TRP A 227 16.91 -13.02 -9.72
CA TRP A 227 17.52 -12.44 -10.93
C TRP A 227 18.95 -12.89 -11.17
N VAL A 228 19.78 -13.00 -10.14
CA VAL A 228 21.11 -13.59 -10.26
C VAL A 228 21.03 -15.00 -10.84
N LEU A 229 20.11 -15.83 -10.35
CA LEU A 229 19.94 -17.20 -10.84
C LEU A 229 19.39 -17.24 -12.27
N VAL A 230 18.47 -16.35 -12.65
CA VAL A 230 17.99 -16.22 -14.03
C VAL A 230 19.14 -15.86 -14.98
N VAL A 231 19.99 -14.91 -14.58
CA VAL A 231 21.17 -14.49 -15.35
C VAL A 231 22.18 -15.64 -15.50
N LEU A 232 22.47 -16.37 -14.42
CA LEU A 232 23.35 -17.53 -14.47
C LEU A 232 22.79 -18.66 -15.33
N LEU A 233 21.48 -18.92 -15.24
CA LEU A 233 20.82 -19.96 -16.02
C LEU A 233 20.90 -19.63 -17.52
N ALA A 234 20.50 -18.42 -17.92
CA ALA A 234 20.54 -18.00 -19.31
C ALA A 234 21.99 -18.03 -19.86
N SER A 235 22.94 -17.43 -19.14
CA SER A 235 24.34 -17.42 -19.56
C SER A 235 24.97 -18.81 -19.65
N SER A 236 24.46 -19.80 -18.90
CA SER A 236 24.90 -21.20 -18.97
C SER A 236 24.26 -21.99 -20.13
N VAL A 237 23.04 -21.62 -20.53
CA VAL A 237 22.30 -22.27 -21.62
C VAL A 237 22.81 -21.82 -22.98
N PHE A 238 23.00 -20.52 -23.19
CA PHE A 238 23.41 -19.98 -24.49
C PHE A 238 24.91 -20.10 -24.74
N SER A 239 25.30 -20.31 -26.00
CA SER A 239 26.71 -20.41 -26.41
C SER A 239 27.33 -19.08 -26.82
N LYS A 240 26.51 -18.10 -27.21
CA LYS A 240 26.93 -16.75 -27.62
C LYS A 240 26.41 -15.72 -26.62
N ASN A 241 27.21 -14.68 -26.39
CA ASN A 241 26.87 -13.56 -25.52
C ASN A 241 25.60 -12.82 -25.98
N SER A 242 25.44 -12.61 -27.29
CA SER A 242 24.25 -11.95 -27.85
C SER A 242 22.97 -12.74 -27.57
N GLY A 243 23.00 -14.06 -27.70
CA GLY A 243 21.86 -14.93 -27.40
C GLY A 243 21.45 -14.87 -25.92
N SER A 244 22.42 -14.90 -25.00
CA SER A 244 22.17 -14.74 -23.56
C SER A 244 21.53 -13.39 -23.24
N PHE A 245 22.08 -12.31 -23.78
CA PHE A 245 21.55 -10.95 -23.57
C PHE A 245 20.11 -10.80 -24.11
N THR A 246 19.86 -11.21 -25.35
CA THR A 246 18.53 -11.09 -25.97
C THR A 246 17.48 -11.90 -25.21
N ALA A 247 17.83 -13.12 -24.77
CA ALA A 247 16.93 -13.95 -23.97
C ALA A 247 16.63 -13.31 -22.61
N LEU A 248 17.64 -12.79 -21.91
CA LEU A 248 17.46 -12.11 -20.62
C LEU A 248 16.63 -10.82 -20.76
N ALA A 249 16.87 -10.03 -21.80
CA ALA A 249 16.07 -8.83 -22.08
C ALA A 249 14.60 -9.20 -22.34
N PHE A 250 14.34 -10.25 -23.13
CA PHE A 250 12.97 -10.73 -23.37
C PHE A 250 12.30 -11.22 -22.09
N VAL A 251 13.00 -12.02 -21.26
CA VAL A 251 12.51 -12.49 -19.96
C VAL A 251 12.22 -11.31 -19.03
N TRP A 252 13.06 -10.28 -19.03
CA TRP A 252 12.82 -9.06 -18.26
C TRP A 252 11.57 -8.30 -18.72
N ILE A 253 11.41 -8.10 -20.03
CA ILE A 253 10.18 -7.47 -20.57
C ILE A 253 8.95 -8.29 -20.16
N LEU A 254 9.00 -9.61 -20.31
CA LEU A 254 7.91 -10.49 -19.95
C LEU A 254 7.58 -10.37 -18.45
N LEU A 255 8.55 -10.61 -17.56
CA LEU A 255 8.32 -10.74 -16.13
C LEU A 255 8.09 -9.39 -15.43
N CYS A 256 8.78 -8.32 -15.84
CA CYS A 256 8.71 -7.02 -15.17
C CYS A 256 7.67 -6.06 -15.79
N ILE A 257 7.41 -6.14 -17.10
CA ILE A 257 6.49 -5.21 -17.78
C ILE A 257 5.16 -5.89 -18.11
N VAL A 258 5.20 -7.03 -18.81
CA VAL A 258 3.99 -7.68 -19.33
C VAL A 258 3.21 -8.36 -18.20
N MET A 259 3.88 -9.15 -17.35
CA MET A 259 3.20 -9.95 -16.33
C MET A 259 2.41 -9.14 -15.30
N PRO A 260 2.87 -8.00 -14.77
CA PRO A 260 2.05 -7.17 -13.88
C PRO A 260 0.78 -6.66 -14.57
N ARG A 261 0.86 -6.33 -15.86
CA ARG A 261 -0.31 -5.87 -16.64
C ARG A 261 -1.29 -7.01 -16.89
N VAL A 262 -0.80 -8.21 -17.22
CA VAL A 262 -1.60 -9.42 -17.35
C VAL A 262 -2.29 -9.75 -16.03
N ALA A 263 -1.58 -9.68 -14.90
CA ALA A 263 -2.13 -9.94 -13.58
C ALA A 263 -3.28 -8.99 -13.24
N SER A 264 -3.08 -7.68 -13.45
CA SER A 264 -4.11 -6.66 -13.22
C SER A 264 -5.34 -6.83 -14.12
N THR A 265 -5.14 -7.11 -15.42
CA THR A 265 -6.25 -7.28 -16.37
C THR A 265 -7.02 -8.58 -16.14
N SER A 266 -6.32 -9.64 -15.75
CA SER A 266 -6.93 -10.91 -15.38
C SER A 266 -7.75 -10.77 -14.11
N ALA A 267 -7.25 -10.02 -13.12
CA ALA A 267 -7.97 -9.73 -11.88
C ALA A 267 -9.29 -8.98 -12.15
N SER A 268 -9.27 -7.92 -12.98
CA SER A 268 -10.49 -7.16 -13.29
C SER A 268 -11.52 -7.95 -14.09
N THR A 269 -11.08 -8.93 -14.88
CA THR A 269 -11.98 -9.80 -15.65
C THR A 269 -12.55 -10.93 -14.79
N ALA A 270 -11.73 -11.54 -13.93
CA ALA A 270 -12.13 -12.66 -13.07
C ALA A 270 -13.07 -12.23 -11.94
N VAL A 271 -12.93 -11.00 -11.45
CA VAL A 271 -13.78 -10.42 -10.40
C VAL A 271 -14.33 -9.10 -10.90
N PRO A 272 -15.43 -9.11 -11.69
CA PRO A 272 -16.07 -7.89 -12.15
C PRO A 272 -16.57 -7.07 -10.96
N SER A 273 -16.31 -5.77 -10.99
CA SER A 273 -16.80 -4.81 -10.00
C SER A 273 -17.71 -3.80 -10.71
N ALA A 274 -18.84 -3.48 -10.08
CA ALA A 274 -19.76 -2.46 -10.57
C ALA A 274 -19.02 -1.12 -10.79
N GLY A 275 -19.40 -0.40 -11.84
CA GLY A 275 -18.86 0.93 -12.09
C GLY A 275 -19.25 1.92 -10.98
N LYS A 276 -18.53 3.04 -10.86
CA LYS A 276 -18.87 4.09 -9.89
C LYS A 276 -20.32 4.58 -10.06
N ILE A 277 -20.72 4.88 -11.31
CA ILE A 277 -22.07 5.39 -11.61
C ILE A 277 -23.14 4.37 -11.23
N GLU A 278 -22.95 3.11 -11.61
CA GLU A 278 -23.86 2.00 -11.28
C GLU A 278 -24.01 1.84 -9.76
N THR A 279 -22.89 1.85 -9.03
CA THR A 279 -22.88 1.78 -7.57
C THR A 279 -23.60 2.97 -6.94
N ASP A 280 -23.36 4.20 -7.43
CA ASP A 280 -24.01 5.41 -6.92
C ASP A 280 -25.53 5.35 -7.12
N PHE A 281 -26.00 4.81 -8.25
CA PHE A 281 -27.44 4.60 -8.49
C PHE A 281 -28.02 3.53 -7.55
N ALA A 282 -27.31 2.41 -7.36
CA ALA A 282 -27.75 1.35 -6.45
C ALA A 282 -27.84 1.84 -5.00
N VAL A 283 -26.83 2.59 -4.52
CA VAL A 283 -26.83 3.23 -3.20
C VAL A 283 -28.02 4.18 -3.05
N LYS A 284 -28.24 5.07 -4.02
CA LYS A 284 -29.38 6.01 -4.00
C LYS A 284 -30.73 5.29 -4.00
N ALA A 285 -30.85 4.20 -4.75
CA ALA A 285 -32.07 3.40 -4.78
C ALA A 285 -32.35 2.74 -3.42
N GLU A 286 -31.32 2.20 -2.77
CA GLU A 286 -31.46 1.56 -1.45
C GLU A 286 -31.75 2.59 -0.34
N LEU A 287 -31.09 3.76 -0.37
CA LEU A 287 -31.36 4.84 0.57
C LEU A 287 -32.80 5.36 0.48
N ARG A 288 -33.40 5.41 -0.72
CA ARG A 288 -34.81 5.81 -0.88
C ARG A 288 -35.79 4.85 -0.20
N LYS A 289 -35.43 3.56 -0.04
CA LYS A 289 -36.29 2.57 0.64
C LYS A 289 -36.38 2.80 2.14
N LEU A 290 -35.45 3.56 2.73
CA LEU A 290 -35.45 3.87 4.17
C LEU A 290 -36.57 4.84 4.58
N GLY A 291 -37.22 5.49 3.61
CA GLY A 291 -38.21 6.53 3.85
C GLY A 291 -37.57 7.87 4.21
N ASP A 292 -38.40 8.90 4.35
CA ASP A 292 -37.98 10.23 4.77
C ASP A 292 -38.32 10.45 6.25
N GLY A 293 -37.29 10.39 7.11
CA GLY A 293 -37.41 10.64 8.55
C GLY A 293 -37.82 12.08 8.89
N HIS A 294 -37.80 13.01 7.95
CA HIS A 294 -38.29 14.39 8.15
C HIS A 294 -39.69 14.62 7.60
N ASN A 295 -40.26 13.64 6.90
CA ASN A 295 -41.62 13.72 6.37
C ASN A 295 -42.62 13.10 7.34
N THR A 296 -43.48 13.94 7.93
CA THR A 296 -44.51 13.53 8.89
C THR A 296 -45.54 12.55 8.31
N ASN A 297 -45.69 12.52 6.99
CA ASN A 297 -46.60 11.63 6.29
C ASN A 297 -46.00 10.25 5.97
N ASP A 298 -44.68 10.09 6.10
CA ASP A 298 -43.97 8.85 5.80
C ASP A 298 -44.37 7.73 6.79
N PRO A 299 -44.70 6.52 6.31
CA PRO A 299 -45.00 5.38 7.18
C PRO A 299 -43.89 5.05 8.20
N ALA A 300 -42.63 5.14 7.79
CA ALA A 300 -41.47 4.87 8.65
C ALA A 300 -41.38 5.91 9.79
N PHE A 301 -41.64 7.18 9.47
CA PHE A 301 -41.70 8.25 10.48
C PHE A 301 -42.83 8.03 11.49
N LYS A 302 -44.03 7.68 11.01
CA LYS A 302 -45.19 7.41 11.88
C LYS A 302 -44.92 6.24 12.83
N GLN A 303 -44.34 5.15 12.31
CA GLN A 303 -43.99 3.98 13.11
C GLN A 303 -42.92 4.31 14.17
N PHE A 304 -41.90 5.08 13.79
CA PHE A 304 -40.86 5.52 14.73
C PHE A 304 -41.41 6.45 15.82
N LYS A 305 -42.28 7.40 15.44
CA LYS A 305 -42.97 8.26 16.42
C LYS A 305 -43.78 7.42 17.40
N GLN A 306 -44.61 6.51 16.92
CA GLN A 306 -45.45 5.66 17.78
C GLN A 306 -44.62 4.78 18.72
N SER A 307 -43.51 4.20 18.23
CA SER A 307 -42.65 3.37 19.08
C SER A 307 -41.96 4.18 20.17
N LEU A 308 -41.55 5.43 19.88
CA LEU A 308 -40.97 6.33 20.86
C LEU A 308 -41.99 6.77 21.92
N LEU A 309 -43.19 7.21 21.50
CA LEU A 309 -44.25 7.59 22.45
C LEU A 309 -44.60 6.44 23.40
N LYS A 310 -44.68 5.21 22.86
CA LYS A 310 -44.88 3.99 23.67
C LYS A 310 -43.71 3.72 24.62
N LYS A 311 -42.46 3.91 24.16
CA LYS A 311 -41.25 3.69 24.98
C LYS A 311 -41.18 4.63 26.18
N TYR A 312 -41.57 5.89 26.00
CA TYR A 312 -41.55 6.91 27.06
C TYR A 312 -42.88 7.03 27.82
N ASN A 313 -43.91 6.25 27.43
CA ASN A 313 -45.25 6.27 28.01
C ASN A 313 -45.90 7.66 28.01
N VAL A 314 -45.82 8.35 26.87
CA VAL A 314 -46.37 9.70 26.66
C VAL A 314 -47.32 9.72 25.46
N ASN A 315 -48.22 10.70 25.41
CA ASN A 315 -49.25 10.77 24.37
C ASN A 315 -48.86 11.71 23.21
N SER A 316 -47.92 12.61 23.44
CA SER A 316 -47.49 13.63 22.47
C SER A 316 -45.96 13.76 22.40
N ILE A 317 -45.45 14.34 21.31
CA ILE A 317 -44.01 14.59 21.13
C ILE A 317 -43.51 15.63 22.15
N ASP A 318 -44.36 16.60 22.49
CA ASP A 318 -44.02 17.69 23.40
C ASP A 318 -43.82 17.21 24.86
N GLU A 319 -44.38 16.05 25.20
CA GLU A 319 -44.19 15.39 26.51
C GLU A 319 -42.88 14.57 26.60
N LEU A 320 -42.14 14.41 25.50
CA LEU A 320 -40.90 13.63 25.53
C LEU A 320 -39.83 14.34 26.39
N PRO A 321 -39.11 13.60 27.26
CA PRO A 321 -38.05 14.17 28.09
C PRO A 321 -36.76 14.49 27.30
N VAL A 322 -36.78 14.28 25.99
CA VAL A 322 -35.63 14.40 25.09
C VAL A 322 -36.06 15.00 23.75
N ASN A 323 -35.12 15.59 23.01
CA ASN A 323 -35.42 16.21 21.73
C ASN A 323 -35.75 15.17 20.64
N PHE A 324 -36.99 15.19 20.16
CA PHE A 324 -37.47 14.28 19.13
C PHE A 324 -36.74 14.43 17.78
N ARG A 325 -36.35 15.65 17.37
CA ARG A 325 -35.61 15.86 16.11
C ARG A 325 -34.21 15.27 16.19
N GLY A 326 -33.56 15.34 17.36
CA GLY A 326 -32.29 14.67 17.61
C GLY A 326 -32.41 13.15 17.50
N LEU A 327 -33.49 12.56 18.05
CA LEU A 327 -33.76 11.12 17.94
C LEU A 327 -33.97 10.67 16.48
N VAL A 328 -34.73 11.46 15.71
CA VAL A 328 -34.94 11.23 14.27
C VAL A 328 -33.61 11.31 13.51
N ALA A 329 -32.76 12.30 13.80
CA ALA A 329 -31.47 12.46 13.17
C ALA A 329 -30.52 11.28 13.49
N SER A 330 -30.48 10.85 14.75
CA SER A 330 -29.69 9.69 15.19
C SER A 330 -30.09 8.40 14.47
N GLU A 331 -31.39 8.11 14.43
CA GLU A 331 -31.94 6.91 13.77
C GLU A 331 -31.75 6.95 12.25
N SER A 332 -31.97 8.10 11.63
CA SER A 332 -31.80 8.28 10.17
C SER A 332 -30.34 8.10 9.78
N GLU A 333 -29.41 8.70 10.53
CA GLU A 333 -27.97 8.54 10.30
C GLU A 333 -27.53 7.09 10.48
N ALA A 334 -28.04 6.38 11.49
CA ALA A 334 -27.71 4.97 11.72
C ALA A 334 -28.19 4.07 10.56
N LYS A 335 -29.42 4.27 10.08
CA LYS A 335 -29.95 3.52 8.93
C LYS A 335 -29.19 3.83 7.65
N GLN A 336 -28.93 5.10 7.37
CA GLN A 336 -28.18 5.52 6.19
C GLN A 336 -26.75 4.97 6.20
N THR A 337 -26.04 5.12 7.32
CA THR A 337 -24.66 4.63 7.50
C THR A 337 -24.60 3.12 7.30
N LYS A 338 -25.59 2.37 7.80
CA LYS A 338 -25.66 0.91 7.57
C LYS A 338 -25.70 0.55 6.09
N VAL A 339 -26.51 1.26 5.29
CA VAL A 339 -26.58 1.04 3.83
C VAL A 339 -25.25 1.41 3.17
N LEU A 340 -24.67 2.56 3.50
CA LEU A 340 -23.39 3.00 2.94
C LEU A 340 -22.26 1.98 3.25
N ASN A 341 -22.17 1.53 4.49
CA ASN A 341 -21.17 0.56 4.93
C ASN A 341 -21.33 -0.79 4.24
N GLN A 342 -22.57 -1.22 3.96
CA GLN A 342 -22.81 -2.44 3.20
C GLN A 342 -22.24 -2.37 1.79
N PHE A 343 -22.50 -1.28 1.05
CA PHE A 343 -21.94 -1.08 -0.29
C PHE A 343 -20.42 -0.88 -0.27
N ALA A 344 -19.91 -0.13 0.72
CA ALA A 344 -18.47 0.06 0.90
C ALA A 344 -17.75 -1.26 1.15
N GLU A 345 -18.28 -2.12 2.03
CA GLU A 345 -17.68 -3.42 2.32
C GLU A 345 -17.76 -4.36 1.12
N GLN A 346 -18.88 -4.39 0.39
CA GLN A 346 -19.00 -5.17 -0.86
C GLN A 346 -17.94 -4.77 -1.90
N ARG A 347 -17.71 -3.46 -2.06
CA ARG A 347 -16.65 -2.94 -2.94
C ARG A 347 -15.27 -3.36 -2.44
N MET A 348 -14.96 -3.14 -1.16
CA MET A 348 -13.67 -3.50 -0.57
C MET A 348 -13.38 -5.01 -0.69
N GLN A 349 -14.37 -5.87 -0.47
CA GLN A 349 -14.23 -7.31 -0.65
C GLN A 349 -13.95 -7.69 -2.11
N SER A 350 -14.55 -6.99 -3.07
CA SER A 350 -14.29 -7.22 -4.50
C SER A 350 -12.87 -6.78 -4.89
N GLU A 351 -12.41 -5.63 -4.38
CA GLU A 351 -11.04 -5.13 -4.56
C GLU A 351 -9.99 -6.07 -3.92
N LEU A 352 -10.28 -6.63 -2.75
CA LEU A 352 -9.42 -7.64 -2.11
C LEU A 352 -9.35 -8.91 -2.95
N LYS A 353 -10.48 -9.42 -3.47
CA LYS A 353 -10.50 -10.58 -4.36
C LYS A 353 -9.70 -10.33 -5.64
N GLN A 354 -9.86 -9.18 -6.28
CA GLN A 354 -9.04 -8.77 -7.44
C GLN A 354 -7.55 -8.77 -7.09
N THR A 355 -7.20 -8.21 -5.93
CA THR A 355 -5.81 -8.16 -5.45
C THR A 355 -5.24 -9.56 -5.24
N GLN A 356 -6.02 -10.48 -4.65
CA GLN A 356 -5.59 -11.87 -4.46
C GLN A 356 -5.38 -12.58 -5.81
N VAL A 357 -6.27 -12.40 -6.78
CA VAL A 357 -6.06 -12.93 -8.15
C VAL A 357 -4.76 -12.40 -8.74
N SER A 358 -4.51 -11.09 -8.63
CA SER A 358 -3.25 -10.49 -9.10
C SER A 358 -2.03 -11.07 -8.37
N ARG A 359 -2.11 -11.33 -7.06
CA ARG A 359 -1.00 -11.88 -6.25
C ARG A 359 -0.65 -13.32 -6.61
N TYR A 360 -1.60 -14.12 -7.11
CA TYR A 360 -1.29 -15.48 -7.59
C TYR A 360 -0.35 -15.50 -8.79
N PHE A 361 -0.29 -14.42 -9.58
CA PHE A 361 0.73 -14.29 -10.62
C PHE A 361 2.16 -14.20 -10.07
N GLY A 362 2.35 -14.00 -8.76
CA GLY A 362 3.65 -14.11 -8.11
C GLY A 362 4.28 -15.50 -8.25
N TRP A 363 3.48 -16.57 -8.44
CA TRP A 363 3.99 -17.92 -8.74
C TRP A 363 4.70 -18.01 -10.09
N VAL A 364 4.35 -17.14 -11.04
CA VAL A 364 4.89 -17.12 -12.41
C VAL A 364 5.65 -15.83 -12.75
N SER A 365 5.68 -14.85 -11.84
CA SER A 365 6.49 -13.64 -11.97
C SER A 365 7.07 -13.21 -10.62
N PRO A 366 8.39 -13.22 -10.45
CA PRO A 366 9.02 -12.74 -9.22
C PRO A 366 8.78 -11.24 -9.01
N MET A 367 8.52 -10.46 -10.07
CA MET A 367 8.16 -9.05 -9.99
C MET A 367 6.82 -8.84 -9.25
N VAL A 368 5.82 -9.67 -9.57
CA VAL A 368 4.50 -9.60 -8.90
C VAL A 368 4.63 -10.02 -7.42
N ALA A 369 5.46 -11.03 -7.14
CA ALA A 369 5.73 -11.47 -5.78
C ALA A 369 6.41 -10.37 -4.94
N ILE A 370 7.51 -9.77 -5.41
CA ILE A 370 8.22 -8.73 -4.64
C ILE A 370 7.36 -7.47 -4.46
N ARG A 371 6.59 -7.05 -5.47
CA ARG A 371 5.71 -5.88 -5.34
C ARG A 371 4.66 -6.12 -4.25
N SER A 372 4.08 -7.32 -4.21
CA SER A 372 3.09 -7.69 -3.19
C SER A 372 3.72 -7.76 -1.80
N LEU A 373 4.89 -8.40 -1.68
CA LEU A 373 5.66 -8.48 -0.45
C LEU A 373 5.98 -7.09 0.08
N SER A 374 6.53 -6.22 -0.77
CA SER A 374 6.99 -4.90 -0.40
C SER A 374 5.84 -4.05 0.14
N MET A 375 4.73 -3.92 -0.60
CA MET A 375 3.55 -3.15 -0.16
C MET A 375 2.95 -3.67 1.15
N ILE A 376 2.87 -5.00 1.35
CA ILE A 376 2.37 -5.57 2.61
C ILE A 376 3.33 -5.28 3.75
N VAL A 377 4.63 -5.52 3.54
CA VAL A 377 5.64 -5.35 4.58
C VAL A 377 5.80 -3.91 4.97
N VAL A 378 5.60 -2.92 4.09
CA VAL A 378 5.68 -1.50 4.48
C VAL A 378 4.34 -0.86 4.86
N ASP A 379 3.27 -1.65 4.91
CA ASP A 379 1.91 -1.22 5.27
C ASP A 379 1.33 -0.15 4.30
N THR A 380 1.57 -0.33 3.00
CA THR A 380 1.01 0.47 1.89
C THR A 380 0.18 -0.40 0.94
N SER A 381 -0.43 -1.44 1.50
CA SER A 381 -1.24 -2.42 0.78
C SER A 381 -2.72 -2.04 0.76
N ILE A 382 -3.51 -2.74 -0.06
CA ILE A 382 -4.97 -2.52 -0.14
C ILE A 382 -5.67 -2.83 1.19
N GLU A 383 -5.18 -3.81 1.94
CA GLU A 383 -5.69 -4.15 3.26
C GLU A 383 -5.57 -2.96 4.21
N THR A 384 -4.42 -2.27 4.19
CA THR A 384 -4.15 -1.10 5.02
C THR A 384 -5.07 0.07 4.63
N HIS A 385 -5.23 0.32 3.34
CA HIS A 385 -6.14 1.36 2.86
C HIS A 385 -7.59 1.07 3.27
N HIS A 386 -8.06 -0.17 3.14
CA HIS A 386 -9.40 -0.56 3.57
C HIS A 386 -9.59 -0.42 5.08
N ARG A 387 -8.57 -0.74 5.89
CA ARG A 387 -8.59 -0.48 7.33
C ARG A 387 -8.77 1.02 7.61
N PHE A 388 -7.99 1.87 6.94
CA PHE A 388 -8.14 3.33 7.06
C PHE A 388 -9.55 3.80 6.71
N LEU A 389 -10.16 3.28 5.64
CA LEU A 389 -11.55 3.60 5.29
C LEU A 389 -12.56 3.18 6.37
N ARG A 390 -12.37 2.01 7.00
CA ARG A 390 -13.26 1.53 8.07
C ARG A 390 -13.11 2.34 9.36
N GLU A 391 -11.88 2.63 9.77
CA GLU A 391 -11.61 3.38 11.00
C GLU A 391 -12.08 4.83 10.89
N THR A 392 -11.85 5.47 9.74
CA THR A 392 -12.35 6.83 9.50
C THR A 392 -13.87 6.90 9.38
N GLU A 393 -14.51 5.87 8.82
CA GLU A 393 -15.97 5.77 8.80
C GLU A 393 -16.55 5.55 10.20
N GLN A 394 -15.90 4.73 11.04
CA GLN A 394 -16.29 4.56 12.43
C GLN A 394 -16.16 5.87 13.20
N LEU A 395 -15.03 6.58 13.04
CA LEU A 395 -14.82 7.90 13.63
C LEU A 395 -15.89 8.90 13.16
N ARG A 396 -16.19 8.94 11.87
CA ARG A 396 -17.25 9.78 11.30
C ARG A 396 -18.61 9.45 11.94
N PHE A 397 -18.96 8.17 12.04
CA PHE A 397 -20.22 7.74 12.61
C PHE A 397 -20.34 8.12 14.10
N ASP A 398 -19.30 7.84 14.89
CA ASP A 398 -19.27 8.16 16.32
C ASP A 398 -19.33 9.68 16.56
N PHE A 399 -18.62 10.45 15.73
CA PHE A 399 -18.68 11.90 15.71
C PHE A 399 -20.12 12.41 15.49
N VAL A 400 -20.79 11.93 14.44
CA VAL A 400 -22.16 12.37 14.11
C VAL A 400 -23.15 11.91 15.19
N GLN A 401 -23.01 10.69 15.71
CA GLN A 401 -23.87 10.19 16.78
C GLN A 401 -23.66 10.94 18.10
N GLY A 402 -22.43 11.34 18.42
CA GLY A 402 -22.17 12.18 19.58
C GLY A 402 -22.83 13.55 19.45
N LEU A 403 -22.77 14.19 18.28
CA LEU A 403 -23.50 15.44 18.04
C LEU A 403 -25.02 15.26 18.08
N ASN A 404 -25.53 14.14 17.56
CA ASN A 404 -26.95 13.80 17.68
C ASN A 404 -27.35 13.56 19.15
N LYS A 405 -26.49 12.95 19.97
CA LYS A 405 -26.72 12.79 21.41
C LYS A 405 -26.82 14.15 22.12
N VAL A 406 -25.95 15.09 21.79
CA VAL A 406 -26.04 16.47 22.29
C VAL A 406 -27.34 17.14 21.84
N HIS A 407 -27.77 16.93 20.60
CA HIS A 407 -29.07 17.41 20.13
C HIS A 407 -30.22 16.81 20.95
N ILE A 408 -30.17 15.51 21.25
CA ILE A 408 -31.18 14.79 22.04
C ILE A 408 -31.26 15.30 23.49
N GLU A 409 -30.10 15.47 24.14
CA GLU A 409 -30.02 15.66 25.60
C GLU A 409 -29.89 17.12 26.04
N LYS A 410 -29.27 17.99 25.23
CA LYS A 410 -28.92 19.36 25.65
C LYS A 410 -29.73 20.46 24.96
N LEU A 411 -30.51 20.15 23.92
CA LEU A 411 -31.29 21.14 23.20
C LEU A 411 -32.80 20.90 23.40
N ASP A 412 -33.46 21.83 24.08
CA ASP A 412 -34.92 21.78 24.27
C ASP A 412 -35.68 21.70 22.93
N TYR A 413 -36.74 20.88 22.91
CA TYR A 413 -37.50 20.61 21.69
C TYR A 413 -38.24 21.85 21.17
N GLN A 414 -38.83 22.67 22.04
CA GLN A 414 -39.55 23.88 21.63
C GLN A 414 -38.59 24.95 21.10
N VAL A 415 -37.42 25.08 21.74
CA VAL A 415 -36.35 25.97 21.26
C VAL A 415 -35.85 25.54 19.88
N ASP A 416 -35.61 24.25 19.66
CA ASP A 416 -35.21 23.72 18.35
C ASP A 416 -36.31 23.91 17.29
N MET A 417 -37.57 23.65 17.64
CA MET A 417 -38.69 23.82 16.72
C MET A 417 -38.78 25.26 16.20
N ASN A 418 -38.53 26.24 17.07
CA ASN A 418 -38.60 27.67 16.78
C ASN A 418 -37.27 28.30 16.35
N ARG A 419 -36.22 27.51 16.10
CA ARG A 419 -34.84 27.99 15.84
C ARG A 419 -34.69 29.01 14.71
N ASN A 420 -35.64 29.06 13.78
CA ASN A 420 -35.62 29.96 12.62
C ASN A 420 -36.64 31.12 12.72
N ALA A 421 -37.33 31.28 13.85
CA ALA A 421 -38.37 32.30 14.00
C ALA A 421 -37.79 33.72 14.01
N ASN A 422 -36.64 33.92 14.66
CA ASN A 422 -35.90 35.19 14.68
C ASN A 422 -34.44 34.96 15.12
N THR A 423 -33.63 36.02 15.10
CA THR A 423 -32.20 35.98 15.45
C THR A 423 -31.94 35.50 16.88
N GLU A 424 -32.81 35.84 17.83
CA GLU A 424 -32.66 35.41 19.23
C GLU A 424 -32.94 33.91 19.40
N ALA A 425 -33.99 33.40 18.75
CA ALA A 425 -34.33 31.98 18.74
C ALA A 425 -33.19 31.15 18.10
N THR A 426 -32.58 31.66 17.03
CA THR A 426 -31.39 31.03 16.41
C THR A 426 -30.19 31.00 17.35
N LYS A 427 -30.03 31.99 18.24
CA LYS A 427 -28.96 31.99 19.26
C LYS A 427 -29.27 31.01 20.39
N LYS A 428 -30.53 30.95 20.85
CA LYS A 428 -30.98 29.99 21.88
C LYS A 428 -30.89 28.53 21.43
N ALA A 429 -31.06 28.25 20.14
CA ALA A 429 -30.94 26.91 19.57
C ALA A 429 -29.49 26.47 19.28
N ARG A 430 -28.53 26.98 20.04
CA ARG A 430 -27.11 26.61 19.96
C ARG A 430 -26.71 25.88 21.23
N VAL A 431 -25.82 24.92 21.10
CA VAL A 431 -25.17 24.26 22.23
C VAL A 431 -23.76 24.82 22.39
N GLY A 432 -23.26 24.79 23.61
CA GLY A 432 -21.94 25.33 23.94
C GLY A 432 -20.82 24.59 23.22
N SER A 433 -19.75 25.31 22.91
CA SER A 433 -18.57 24.77 22.22
C SER A 433 -17.86 23.66 22.99
N GLU A 434 -18.09 23.48 24.30
CA GLU A 434 -17.55 22.35 25.07
C GLU A 434 -17.98 20.97 24.53
N ASN A 435 -19.06 20.94 23.73
CA ASN A 435 -19.54 19.74 23.05
C ASN A 435 -18.75 19.41 21.77
N SER A 436 -17.81 20.26 21.34
CA SER A 436 -16.93 20.00 20.19
C SER A 436 -15.85 18.93 20.51
N GLN A 437 -15.59 18.66 21.79
CA GLN A 437 -14.63 17.63 22.27
C GLN A 437 -15.11 16.18 22.07
N ILE A 438 -16.20 15.97 21.33
CA ILE A 438 -16.76 14.66 21.03
C ILE A 438 -15.87 13.87 20.05
N LEU A 439 -15.09 14.57 19.21
CA LEU A 439 -14.05 13.95 18.40
C LEU A 439 -12.88 13.55 19.29
N GLN A 440 -12.64 12.24 19.41
CA GLN A 440 -11.41 11.72 19.98
C GLN A 440 -10.25 12.00 19.02
N ASN A 441 -9.05 12.23 19.57
CA ASN A 441 -7.83 12.36 18.77
C ASN A 441 -7.69 11.10 17.91
N PHE A 442 -7.67 11.28 16.59
CA PHE A 442 -7.57 10.18 15.64
C PHE A 442 -6.13 10.01 15.21
N THR A 443 -5.57 8.83 15.46
CA THR A 443 -4.28 8.41 14.94
C THR A 443 -4.44 7.10 14.20
N PHE A 444 -4.03 7.07 12.93
CA PHE A 444 -4.01 5.84 12.17
C PHE A 444 -2.70 5.08 12.43
N ASP A 445 -2.80 3.99 13.19
CA ASP A 445 -1.64 3.19 13.56
C ASP A 445 -1.24 2.19 12.46
N VAL A 446 0.06 1.92 12.41
CA VAL A 446 0.65 0.92 11.50
C VAL A 446 0.21 -0.49 11.91
N ASP A 447 -0.07 -1.37 10.94
CA ASP A 447 -0.29 -2.80 11.24
C ASP A 447 0.91 -3.37 12.02
N SER A 448 0.63 -4.23 13.00
CA SER A 448 1.70 -4.89 13.73
C SER A 448 2.60 -5.68 12.77
N ALA A 449 3.89 -5.77 13.12
CA ALA A 449 4.85 -6.47 12.26
C ALA A 449 4.49 -7.95 12.07
N ASP A 450 3.82 -8.57 13.05
CA ASP A 450 3.32 -9.94 12.95
C ASP A 450 2.23 -10.08 11.89
N VAL A 451 1.27 -9.14 11.84
CA VAL A 451 0.22 -9.14 10.81
C VAL A 451 0.83 -8.93 9.42
N ARG A 452 1.78 -7.99 9.29
CA ARG A 452 2.52 -7.73 8.05
C ARG A 452 3.34 -8.96 7.61
N ALA A 453 4.01 -9.64 8.53
CA ALA A 453 4.76 -10.86 8.28
C ALA A 453 3.84 -12.01 7.85
N GLN A 454 2.73 -12.24 8.56
CA GLN A 454 1.76 -13.29 8.25
C GLN A 454 1.14 -13.11 6.85
N ARG A 455 0.74 -11.88 6.50
CA ARG A 455 0.17 -11.57 5.18
C ARG A 455 1.19 -11.72 4.04
N SER A 456 2.49 -11.53 4.32
CA SER A 456 3.55 -11.62 3.30
C SER A 456 4.12 -13.04 3.08
N VAL A 457 3.73 -14.04 3.89
CA VAL A 457 4.22 -15.43 3.78
C VAL A 457 4.08 -15.99 2.36
N SER A 458 2.93 -15.78 1.72
CA SER A 458 2.69 -16.29 0.35
C SER A 458 3.69 -15.73 -0.65
N ALA A 459 4.04 -14.45 -0.55
CA ALA A 459 4.99 -13.80 -1.43
C ALA A 459 6.44 -14.28 -1.17
N PHE A 460 6.79 -14.53 0.10
CA PHE A 460 8.07 -15.18 0.43
C PHE A 460 8.18 -16.58 -0.16
N LEU A 461 7.12 -17.40 -0.03
CA LEU A 461 7.08 -18.75 -0.59
C LEU A 461 7.21 -18.74 -2.12
N GLN A 462 6.59 -17.77 -2.80
CA GLN A 462 6.73 -17.57 -4.24
C GLN A 462 8.20 -17.31 -4.63
N LEU A 463 8.88 -16.38 -3.94
CA LEU A 463 10.29 -16.08 -4.22
C LEU A 463 11.21 -17.26 -3.90
N ILE A 464 10.97 -17.97 -2.80
CA ILE A 464 11.72 -19.17 -2.43
C ILE A 464 11.53 -20.28 -3.48
N LEU A 465 10.30 -20.50 -3.97
CA LEU A 465 10.03 -21.48 -5.01
C LEU A 465 10.80 -21.15 -6.29
N TRP A 466 10.82 -19.88 -6.70
CA TRP A 466 11.63 -19.42 -7.84
C TRP A 466 13.12 -19.76 -7.66
N ILE A 467 13.68 -19.50 -6.47
CA ILE A 467 15.07 -19.84 -6.16
C ILE A 467 15.29 -21.36 -6.28
N VAL A 468 14.40 -22.18 -5.69
CA VAL A 468 14.50 -23.65 -5.74
C VAL A 468 14.48 -24.16 -7.18
N VAL A 469 13.52 -23.70 -7.98
CA VAL A 469 13.35 -24.10 -9.39
C VAL A 469 14.57 -23.69 -10.22
N LEU A 470 15.07 -22.47 -10.07
CA LEU A 470 16.23 -21.98 -10.82
C LEU A 470 17.52 -22.69 -10.40
N VAL A 471 17.72 -22.94 -9.10
CA VAL A 471 18.87 -23.72 -8.63
C VAL A 471 18.83 -25.15 -9.18
N ALA A 472 17.66 -25.78 -9.25
CA ALA A 472 17.50 -27.09 -9.88
C ALA A 472 17.85 -27.04 -11.38
N GLY A 473 17.34 -26.04 -12.11
CA GLY A 473 17.67 -25.81 -13.52
C GLY A 473 19.17 -25.61 -13.76
N ILE A 474 19.83 -24.78 -12.95
CA ILE A 474 21.28 -24.53 -13.04
C ILE A 474 22.06 -25.82 -12.76
N LYS A 475 21.64 -26.65 -11.79
CA LYS A 475 22.31 -27.94 -11.52
C LYS A 475 22.19 -28.90 -12.71
N LEU A 476 21.05 -28.92 -13.41
CA LEU A 476 20.87 -29.75 -14.61
C LEU A 476 21.76 -29.29 -15.76
N VAL A 477 21.80 -27.98 -16.03
CA VAL A 477 22.67 -27.39 -17.07
C VAL A 477 24.15 -27.52 -16.70
N GLY A 478 24.50 -27.32 -15.43
CA GLY A 478 25.84 -27.45 -14.89
C GLY A 478 26.46 -28.84 -15.05
N LYS A 479 25.64 -29.90 -15.09
CA LYS A 479 26.09 -31.26 -15.40
C LYS A 479 26.42 -31.46 -16.89
N ARG A 480 25.76 -30.73 -17.78
CA ARG A 480 25.96 -30.78 -19.25
C ARG A 480 27.05 -29.83 -19.76
N LEU A 481 27.63 -29.05 -18.86
CA LEU A 481 28.76 -28.14 -19.15
C LEU A 481 30.10 -28.88 -19.19
N ILE A 482 30.15 -30.10 -18.63
CA ILE A 482 31.20 -31.10 -18.82
C ILE A 482 30.79 -31.92 -20.04
#